data_AF-A0A2A3T7E8-F1
#
_entry.id   AF-A0A2A3T7E8-F1
#
_cell.length_a   1.000
_cell.length_b   1.000
_cell.length_c   1.000
_cell.angle_alpha   90.00
_cell.angle_beta   90.00
_cell.angle_gamma   90.00
#
_symmetry.space_group_name_H-M   'P 1'
#
loop_
_entity.id
_entity.type
_entity.pdbx_description
1 polymer ?
#
loop_
_entity_poly.entity_id
_entity_poly.type
_entity_poly.pdbx_seq_one_letter_code
_entity_poly.pdbx_strand_id
1 'polypeptide(L)'
;MRKSYSPEIEQQVIEKYLSGESVREISTTLGVSTGYVSNCIENFSSKLEKVTIDAIHDFYKIIRKIGLNPQDAFSGYALFSIISKYKLDVNQINSFIESVLLFSKQNELSAEQLVNFCKKLSIVQSISDVSLEELDDYYSNFVTQKKQLEEEVSKLDLQYKQSKNNLSSMLEKKSLTEKQVEKTNRALEFLKTIGLDISDLNSISNMLQNAKTKNYDLSEIIHYLNQDKSLEFTLQEKQSRLEEVEVKTRKSIKKHEELSLMHENLTLRHDSMLKSIKSVKYLSENGVPVETIHVWQQIFDSFELKPDEFIQELQDIGDMKKLNCNLEEKRSKLTKDITRLEKKKSWLENNNDSLISEISNGTEFGKNNLKKITDHTESQINQTIIHAKKSLNDFMKQNQNEINFSQKQFTDYFLELSLKLEELLEHSHKAEYSLGKMESLQSLDDLINGKFDPVTSIPQIIIILDKLFVNIKDSNFNSSIICSEIKRLREKLLDLIIHE
;
A
#
# COMPACT_ATOMS: atom_id res chain seq x y z
N MET A 1 -54.42 -56.10 22.86
CA MET A 1 -54.93 -54.71 22.83
C MET A 1 -53.81 -53.80 22.35
N ARG A 2 -53.95 -53.14 21.20
CA ARG A 2 -52.96 -52.16 20.71
C ARG A 2 -53.07 -50.91 21.60
N LYS A 3 -52.03 -50.58 22.38
CA LYS A 3 -51.97 -49.30 23.07
C LYS A 3 -51.99 -48.20 22.01
N SER A 4 -53.01 -47.36 22.02
CA SER A 4 -53.04 -46.14 21.21
C SER A 4 -52.12 -45.14 21.89
N TYR A 5 -51.01 -44.78 21.25
CA TYR A 5 -50.12 -43.73 21.73
C TYR A 5 -50.64 -42.34 21.30
N SER A 6 -50.28 -41.28 22.02
CA SER A 6 -50.75 -39.92 21.72
C SER A 6 -50.09 -39.38 20.42
N PRO A 7 -50.70 -38.39 19.76
CA PRO A 7 -50.14 -37.73 18.58
C PRO A 7 -48.73 -37.13 18.82
N GLU A 8 -48.43 -36.74 20.05
CA GLU A 8 -47.12 -36.17 20.42
C GLU A 8 -46.00 -37.22 20.35
N ILE A 9 -46.31 -38.49 20.66
CA ILE A 9 -45.35 -39.60 20.56
C ILE A 9 -45.06 -39.91 19.10
N GLU A 10 -46.06 -39.83 18.22
CA GLU A 10 -45.89 -40.01 16.77
C GLU A 10 -45.00 -38.90 16.19
N GLN A 11 -45.18 -37.65 16.61
CA GLN A 11 -44.33 -36.54 16.22
C GLN A 11 -42.88 -36.70 16.70
N GLN A 12 -42.67 -37.11 17.96
CA GLN A 12 -41.33 -37.39 18.50
C GLN A 12 -40.63 -38.55 17.77
N VAL A 13 -41.37 -39.58 17.36
CA VAL A 13 -40.84 -40.68 16.53
C VAL A 13 -40.32 -40.14 15.20
N ILE A 14 -41.09 -39.27 14.53
CA ILE A 14 -40.71 -38.68 13.24
C ILE A 14 -39.50 -37.77 13.40
N GLU A 15 -39.48 -36.89 14.41
CA GLU A 15 -38.35 -35.99 14.67
C GLU A 15 -37.05 -36.75 14.93
N LYS A 16 -37.11 -37.79 15.77
CA LYS A 16 -35.94 -38.63 16.07
C LYS A 16 -35.47 -39.42 14.85
N TYR A 17 -36.39 -39.93 14.03
CA TYR A 17 -36.05 -40.60 12.78
C TYR A 17 -35.37 -39.64 11.80
N LEU A 18 -35.91 -38.44 11.59
CA LEU A 18 -35.27 -37.42 10.75
C LEU A 18 -33.92 -36.95 11.30
N SER A 19 -33.68 -37.09 12.60
CA SER A 19 -32.39 -36.82 13.27
C SER A 19 -31.36 -37.95 13.11
N GLY A 20 -31.66 -38.99 12.33
CA GLY A 20 -30.72 -40.09 12.06
C GLY A 20 -30.71 -41.20 13.12
N GLU A 21 -31.63 -41.24 14.09
CA GLU A 21 -31.74 -42.34 15.06
C GLU A 21 -32.28 -43.62 14.41
N SER A 22 -31.69 -44.76 14.75
CA SER A 22 -32.22 -46.05 14.27
C SER A 22 -33.56 -46.37 14.92
N VAL A 23 -34.42 -47.13 14.23
CA VAL A 23 -35.73 -47.59 14.75
C VAL A 23 -35.62 -48.22 16.15
N ARG A 24 -34.50 -48.91 16.43
CA ARG A 24 -34.23 -49.53 17.74
C ARG A 24 -33.87 -48.48 18.81
N GLU A 25 -33.08 -47.47 18.47
CA GLU A 25 -32.77 -46.36 19.37
C GLU A 25 -34.02 -45.57 19.74
N ILE A 26 -34.86 -45.26 18.76
CA ILE A 26 -36.14 -44.54 18.97
C ILE A 26 -37.07 -45.34 19.87
N SER A 27 -37.23 -46.63 19.57
CA SER A 27 -38.03 -47.57 20.38
C SER A 27 -37.55 -47.62 21.83
N THR A 28 -36.23 -47.66 22.04
CA THR A 28 -35.62 -47.70 23.37
C THR A 28 -35.81 -46.38 24.11
N THR A 29 -35.66 -45.25 23.41
CA THR A 29 -35.72 -43.91 24.01
C THR A 29 -37.15 -43.49 24.38
N LEU A 30 -38.13 -43.82 23.54
CA LEU A 30 -39.53 -43.44 23.75
C LEU A 30 -40.36 -44.51 24.46
N GLY A 31 -39.79 -45.69 24.74
CA GLY A 31 -40.48 -46.79 25.42
C GLY A 31 -41.63 -47.39 24.60
N VAL A 32 -41.57 -47.27 23.27
CA VAL A 32 -42.58 -47.79 22.33
C VAL A 32 -42.06 -49.03 21.60
N SER A 33 -42.95 -49.85 21.04
CA SER A 33 -42.53 -51.03 20.27
C SER A 33 -41.90 -50.63 18.94
N THR A 34 -40.91 -51.39 18.47
CA THR A 34 -40.29 -51.19 17.15
C THR A 34 -41.30 -51.22 16.01
N GLY A 35 -42.31 -52.10 16.10
CA GLY A 35 -43.40 -52.16 15.11
C GLY A 35 -44.29 -50.91 15.09
N TYR A 36 -44.44 -50.19 16.21
CA TYR A 36 -45.13 -48.91 16.25
C TYR A 36 -44.30 -47.82 15.56
N VAL A 37 -43.00 -47.75 15.86
CA VAL A 37 -42.05 -46.81 15.22
C VAL A 37 -42.03 -46.99 13.71
N SER A 38 -41.91 -48.22 13.22
CA SER A 38 -41.93 -48.52 11.78
C SER A 38 -43.23 -48.10 11.10
N ASN A 39 -44.38 -48.32 11.76
CA ASN A 39 -45.68 -47.93 11.22
C ASN A 39 -45.85 -46.40 11.16
N CYS A 40 -45.35 -45.66 12.16
CA CYS A 40 -45.33 -44.19 12.13
C CYS A 40 -44.45 -43.66 11.00
N ILE A 41 -43.26 -44.24 10.81
CA ILE A 41 -42.36 -43.87 9.71
C ILE A 41 -43.00 -44.19 8.35
N GLU A 42 -43.64 -45.35 8.19
CA GLU A 42 -44.28 -45.75 6.93
C GLU A 42 -45.51 -44.88 6.60
N ASN A 43 -46.30 -44.50 7.60
CA ASN A 43 -47.40 -43.53 7.47
C ASN A 43 -46.90 -42.12 7.15
N PHE A 44 -45.73 -41.73 7.64
CA PHE A 44 -45.10 -40.45 7.32
C PHE A 44 -44.50 -40.47 5.91
N SER A 45 -43.77 -41.53 5.56
CA SER A 45 -43.15 -41.77 4.25
C SER A 45 -44.12 -42.09 3.13
N SER A 46 -45.40 -42.31 3.41
CA SER A 46 -46.47 -42.38 2.41
C SER A 46 -47.14 -41.03 2.15
N LYS A 47 -47.01 -40.06 3.08
CA LYS A 47 -47.49 -38.68 2.90
C LYS A 47 -46.49 -37.78 2.16
N LEU A 48 -45.22 -38.20 2.12
CA LEU A 48 -44.10 -37.54 1.45
C LEU A 48 -43.41 -38.55 0.52
N GLU A 49 -42.61 -38.10 -0.44
CA GLU A 49 -41.84 -39.02 -1.28
C GLU A 49 -40.80 -39.77 -0.41
N LYS A 50 -40.97 -41.09 -0.27
CA LYS A 50 -40.13 -41.98 0.54
C LYS A 50 -38.63 -41.78 0.29
N VAL A 51 -38.24 -41.56 -0.97
CA VAL A 51 -36.86 -41.30 -1.40
C VAL A 51 -36.26 -40.08 -0.69
N THR A 52 -37.05 -39.03 -0.50
CA THR A 52 -36.62 -37.77 0.13
C THR A 52 -36.42 -37.95 1.64
N ILE A 53 -37.30 -38.69 2.30
CA ILE A 53 -37.19 -38.95 3.75
C ILE A 53 -36.00 -39.86 4.06
N ASP A 54 -35.80 -40.91 3.28
CA ASP A 54 -34.68 -41.82 3.46
C ASP A 54 -33.34 -41.11 3.19
N ALA A 55 -33.29 -40.23 2.18
CA ALA A 55 -32.11 -39.39 1.92
C ALA A 55 -31.81 -38.42 3.07
N ILE A 56 -32.84 -37.79 3.66
CA ILE A 56 -32.67 -36.94 4.85
C ILE A 56 -32.16 -37.78 6.02
N HIS A 57 -32.79 -38.92 6.31
CA HIS A 57 -32.36 -39.82 7.39
C HIS A 57 -30.89 -40.26 7.23
N ASP A 58 -30.49 -40.69 6.03
CA ASP A 58 -29.12 -41.11 5.74
C ASP A 58 -28.12 -39.95 5.86
N PHE A 59 -28.48 -38.76 5.43
CA PHE A 59 -27.65 -37.56 5.58
C PHE A 59 -27.39 -37.23 7.06
N TYR A 60 -28.44 -37.18 7.89
CA TYR A 60 -28.30 -36.91 9.33
C TYR A 60 -27.55 -38.04 10.06
N LYS A 61 -27.73 -39.28 9.62
CA LYS A 61 -26.98 -40.44 10.12
C LYS A 61 -25.49 -40.34 9.82
N ILE A 62 -25.10 -39.87 8.63
CA ILE A 62 -23.70 -39.63 8.26
C ILE A 62 -23.11 -38.51 9.12
N ILE A 63 -23.81 -37.38 9.24
CA ILE A 63 -23.41 -36.23 10.08
C ILE A 63 -23.12 -36.68 11.52
N ARG A 64 -24.06 -37.42 12.11
CA ARG A 64 -23.95 -37.92 13.48
C ARG A 64 -22.84 -38.95 13.65
N LYS A 65 -22.58 -39.79 12.64
CA LYS A 65 -21.46 -40.75 12.66
C LYS A 65 -20.10 -40.05 12.69
N ILE A 66 -20.00 -38.87 12.08
CA ILE A 66 -18.78 -38.04 12.07
C ILE A 66 -18.70 -37.17 13.34
N GLY A 67 -19.71 -37.21 14.22
CA GLY A 67 -19.76 -36.44 15.46
C GLY A 67 -20.12 -34.97 15.26
N LEU A 68 -20.61 -34.60 14.08
CA LEU A 68 -21.09 -33.25 13.79
C LEU A 68 -22.56 -33.12 14.19
N ASN A 69 -22.96 -31.93 14.61
CA ASN A 69 -24.37 -31.60 14.69
C ASN A 69 -24.87 -31.01 13.34
N PRO A 70 -26.19 -30.93 13.10
CA PRO A 70 -26.72 -30.38 11.85
C PRO A 70 -26.38 -28.91 11.59
N GLN A 71 -26.24 -28.10 12.65
CA GLN A 71 -25.82 -26.70 12.54
C GLN A 71 -24.35 -26.59 12.10
N ASP A 72 -23.48 -27.49 12.55
CA ASP A 72 -22.09 -27.57 12.14
C ASP A 72 -21.99 -27.98 10.66
N ALA A 73 -22.80 -28.97 10.25
CA ALA A 73 -22.86 -29.39 8.85
C ALA A 73 -23.36 -28.27 7.92
N PHE A 74 -24.36 -27.50 8.37
CA PHE A 74 -24.82 -26.32 7.64
C PHE A 74 -23.74 -25.23 7.58
N SER A 75 -23.04 -24.97 8.69
CA SER A 75 -21.94 -24.01 8.74
C SER A 75 -20.78 -24.43 7.82
N GLY A 76 -20.46 -25.72 7.78
CA GLY A 76 -19.50 -26.32 6.85
C GLY A 76 -19.94 -26.17 5.40
N TYR A 77 -21.23 -26.39 5.09
CA TYR A 77 -21.78 -26.14 3.76
C TYR A 77 -21.70 -24.66 3.36
N ALA A 78 -21.99 -23.73 4.28
CA ALA A 78 -21.89 -22.30 4.03
C ALA A 78 -20.44 -21.89 3.72
N LEU A 79 -19.47 -22.40 4.49
CA LEU A 79 -18.04 -22.23 4.24
C LEU A 79 -17.63 -22.81 2.89
N PHE A 80 -18.00 -24.06 2.60
CA PHE A 80 -17.70 -24.72 1.33
C PHE A 80 -18.28 -23.97 0.13
N SER A 81 -19.48 -23.40 0.29
CA SER A 81 -20.13 -22.58 -0.74
C SER A 81 -19.35 -21.30 -1.02
N ILE A 82 -18.81 -20.65 0.01
CA ILE A 82 -17.92 -19.48 -0.15
C ILE A 82 -16.64 -19.88 -0.88
N ILE A 83 -15.97 -20.95 -0.44
CA ILE A 83 -14.75 -21.48 -1.05
C ILE A 83 -14.97 -21.78 -2.55
N SER A 84 -16.06 -22.48 -2.86
CA SER A 84 -16.44 -22.84 -4.23
C SER A 84 -16.76 -21.62 -5.09
N LYS A 85 -17.47 -20.62 -4.54
CA LYS A 85 -17.82 -19.38 -5.23
C LYS A 85 -16.58 -18.61 -5.71
N TYR A 86 -15.52 -18.61 -4.91
CA TYR A 86 -14.25 -17.97 -5.26
C TYR A 86 -13.26 -18.90 -5.97
N LYS A 87 -13.69 -20.11 -6.36
CA LYS A 87 -12.87 -21.14 -7.03
C LYS A 87 -11.58 -21.47 -6.28
N LEU A 88 -11.63 -21.40 -4.95
CA LEU A 88 -10.50 -21.77 -4.11
C LEU A 88 -10.45 -23.29 -3.96
N ASP A 89 -9.26 -23.87 -4.07
CA ASP A 89 -9.06 -25.30 -3.86
C ASP A 89 -9.17 -25.63 -2.37
N VAL A 90 -10.02 -26.60 -2.03
CA VAL A 90 -10.28 -27.02 -0.65
C VAL A 90 -9.00 -27.53 0.00
N ASN A 91 -8.15 -28.23 -0.75
CA ASN A 91 -6.90 -28.77 -0.22
C ASN A 91 -5.90 -27.66 0.11
N GLN A 92 -5.84 -26.61 -0.72
CA GLN A 92 -5.01 -25.42 -0.48
C GLN A 92 -5.49 -24.62 0.73
N ILE A 93 -6.81 -24.49 0.93
CA ILE A 93 -7.33 -23.82 2.13
C ILE A 93 -7.01 -24.61 3.39
N ASN A 94 -7.16 -25.94 3.37
CA ASN A 94 -6.82 -26.76 4.52
C ASN A 94 -5.33 -26.63 4.88
N SER A 95 -4.43 -26.74 3.90
CA SER A 95 -2.99 -26.58 4.16
C SER A 95 -2.62 -25.17 4.62
N PHE A 96 -3.31 -24.13 4.11
CA PHE A 96 -3.16 -22.76 4.59
C PHE A 96 -3.60 -22.62 6.04
N ILE A 97 -4.80 -23.10 6.40
CA ILE A 97 -5.31 -23.04 7.78
C ILE A 97 -4.37 -23.77 8.74
N GLU A 98 -3.89 -24.96 8.37
CA GLU A 98 -2.93 -25.72 9.18
C GLU A 98 -1.63 -24.92 9.40
N SER A 99 -1.11 -24.31 8.34
CA SER A 99 0.11 -23.48 8.40
C SER A 99 -0.08 -22.25 9.31
N VAL A 100 -1.22 -21.58 9.19
CA VAL A 100 -1.58 -20.42 10.01
C VAL A 100 -1.77 -20.81 11.48
N LEU A 101 -2.41 -21.95 11.75
CA LEU A 101 -2.60 -22.45 13.11
C LEU A 101 -1.26 -22.86 13.75
N LEU A 102 -0.38 -23.52 12.99
CA LEU A 102 0.98 -23.83 13.43
C LEU A 102 1.77 -22.56 13.76
N PHE A 103 1.71 -21.56 12.88
CA PHE A 103 2.32 -20.24 13.13
C PHE A 103 1.74 -19.58 14.39
N SER A 104 0.43 -19.66 14.59
CA SER A 104 -0.23 -19.13 15.79
C SER A 104 0.32 -19.78 17.07
N LYS A 105 0.50 -21.11 17.04
CA LYS A 105 1.00 -21.88 18.18
C LYS A 105 2.45 -21.56 18.49
N GLN A 106 3.27 -21.30 17.47
CA GLN A 106 4.67 -20.91 17.64
C GLN A 106 4.83 -19.50 18.23
N ASN A 107 3.88 -18.60 17.97
CA ASN A 107 3.92 -17.20 18.41
C ASN A 107 2.96 -16.90 19.57
N GLU A 108 2.41 -17.93 20.23
CA GLU A 108 1.45 -17.80 21.33
C GLU A 108 0.20 -16.96 20.99
N LEU A 109 -0.20 -16.96 19.71
CA LEU A 109 -1.39 -16.27 19.22
C LEU A 109 -2.57 -17.24 19.16
N SER A 110 -3.76 -16.78 19.54
CA SER A 110 -5.00 -17.52 19.29
C SER A 110 -5.44 -17.39 17.83
N ALA A 111 -6.14 -18.41 17.32
CA ALA A 111 -6.75 -18.37 15.99
C ALA A 111 -7.71 -17.16 15.82
N GLU A 112 -8.43 -16.80 16.88
CA GLU A 112 -9.34 -15.66 16.88
C GLU A 112 -8.60 -14.32 16.74
N GLN A 113 -7.45 -14.17 17.39
CA GLN A 113 -6.61 -12.97 17.24
C GLN A 113 -6.10 -12.82 15.80
N LEU A 114 -5.72 -13.92 15.14
CA LEU A 114 -5.29 -13.89 13.74
C LEU A 114 -6.42 -13.46 12.80
N VAL A 115 -7.62 -14.01 12.97
CA VAL A 115 -8.80 -13.58 12.20
C VAL A 115 -9.08 -12.10 12.44
N ASN A 116 -8.95 -11.63 13.68
CA ASN A 116 -9.11 -10.21 14.01
C ASN A 116 -8.00 -9.33 13.42
N PHE A 117 -6.76 -9.83 13.30
CA PHE A 117 -5.71 -9.11 12.59
C PHE A 117 -6.01 -8.99 11.10
N CYS A 118 -6.47 -10.05 10.44
CA CYS A 118 -6.90 -9.97 9.04
C CYS A 118 -8.05 -8.95 8.85
N LYS A 119 -9.02 -8.91 9.77
CA LYS A 119 -10.08 -7.89 9.76
C LYS A 119 -9.53 -6.48 9.94
N LYS A 120 -8.64 -6.27 10.92
CA LYS A 120 -8.01 -4.97 11.15
C LYS A 120 -7.19 -4.52 9.96
N LEU A 121 -6.44 -5.42 9.34
CA LEU A 121 -5.64 -5.16 8.14
C LEU A 121 -6.54 -4.69 6.98
N SER A 122 -7.67 -5.36 6.77
CA SER A 122 -8.66 -4.97 5.75
C SER A 122 -9.28 -3.59 6.04
N ILE A 123 -9.53 -3.26 7.31
CA ILE A 123 -10.02 -1.93 7.71
C ILE A 123 -8.94 -0.86 7.52
N VAL A 124 -7.68 -1.17 7.84
CA VAL A 124 -6.57 -0.24 7.64
C VAL A 124 -6.41 0.05 6.15
N GLN A 125 -6.48 -0.98 5.29
CA GLN A 125 -6.40 -0.80 3.84
C GLN A 125 -7.58 0.01 3.28
N SER A 126 -8.79 -0.10 3.84
CA SER A 126 -9.92 0.69 3.35
C SER A 126 -9.86 2.16 3.77
N ILE A 127 -9.03 2.50 4.76
CA ILE A 127 -8.83 3.87 5.26
C ILE A 127 -7.52 4.47 4.71
N SER A 128 -6.52 3.66 4.39
CA SER A 128 -5.24 4.12 3.85
C SER A 128 -5.23 4.09 2.33
N ASP A 129 -4.63 5.11 1.71
CA ASP A 129 -4.34 5.10 0.27
C ASP A 129 -3.21 4.12 -0.14
N VAL A 130 -2.62 3.40 0.82
CA VAL A 130 -1.53 2.45 0.59
C VAL A 130 -2.11 1.07 0.30
N SER A 131 -1.71 0.47 -0.82
CA SER A 131 -2.14 -0.88 -1.16
C SER A 131 -1.45 -1.93 -0.28
N LEU A 132 -2.06 -3.11 -0.13
CA LEU A 132 -1.43 -4.23 0.61
C LEU A 132 -0.11 -4.69 -0.02
N GLU A 133 0.06 -4.47 -1.32
CA GLU A 133 1.27 -4.81 -2.08
C GLU A 133 2.43 -3.87 -1.72
N GLU A 134 2.10 -2.62 -1.40
CA GLU A 134 3.07 -1.58 -1.01
C GLU A 134 3.39 -1.60 0.49
N LEU A 135 2.67 -2.40 1.29
CA LEU A 135 2.81 -2.41 2.75
C LEU A 135 4.22 -2.85 3.19
N ASP A 136 4.82 -3.79 2.45
CA ASP A 136 6.16 -4.32 2.72
C ASP A 136 7.25 -3.29 2.42
N ASP A 137 7.07 -2.55 1.33
CA ASP A 137 7.92 -1.41 0.97
C ASP A 137 7.78 -0.28 2.00
N TYR A 138 6.56 -0.02 2.47
CA TYR A 138 6.27 0.98 3.48
C TYR A 138 6.90 0.63 4.83
N TYR A 139 6.81 -0.63 5.25
CA TYR A 139 7.45 -1.14 6.46
C TYR A 139 8.97 -1.06 6.36
N SER A 140 9.53 -1.47 5.21
CA SER A 140 10.97 -1.39 4.94
C SER A 140 11.48 0.06 4.98
N ASN A 141 10.72 1.01 4.41
CA ASN A 141 11.00 2.43 4.53
C ASN A 141 10.95 2.92 5.98
N PHE A 142 9.95 2.52 6.75
CA PHE A 142 9.84 2.89 8.17
C PHE A 142 11.01 2.38 9.01
N VAL A 143 11.43 1.14 8.78
CA VAL A 143 12.62 0.56 9.45
C VAL A 143 13.87 1.36 9.08
N THR A 144 14.00 1.75 7.83
CA THR A 144 15.14 2.56 7.35
C THR A 144 15.14 3.96 7.95
N GLN A 145 13.98 4.63 8.00
CA GLN A 145 13.81 5.94 8.64
C GLN A 145 14.09 5.88 10.13
N LYS A 146 13.60 4.84 10.82
CA LYS A 146 13.90 4.62 12.24
C LYS A 146 15.41 4.56 12.47
N LYS A 147 16.13 3.80 11.63
CA LYS A 147 17.59 3.66 11.75
C LYS A 147 18.31 4.98 11.50
N GLN A 148 17.87 5.78 10.53
CA GLN A 148 18.41 7.13 10.27
C GLN A 148 18.19 8.06 11.46
N LEU A 149 16.98 8.07 12.04
CA LEU A 149 16.66 8.88 13.22
C LEU A 149 17.50 8.46 14.43
N GLU A 150 17.73 7.17 14.64
CA GLU A 150 18.61 6.67 15.72
C GLU A 150 20.06 7.13 15.54
N GLU A 151 20.56 7.18 14.30
CA GLU A 151 21.88 7.72 13.97
C GLU A 151 21.95 9.25 14.19
N GLU A 152 20.91 10.00 13.81
CA GLU A 152 20.83 11.45 14.05
C GLU A 152 20.80 11.79 15.54
N VAL A 153 20.00 11.06 16.32
CA VAL A 153 19.96 11.20 17.78
C VAL A 153 21.32 10.92 18.39
N SER A 154 22.02 9.88 17.92
CA SER A 154 23.38 9.58 18.38
C SER A 154 24.39 10.67 18.03
N LYS A 155 24.29 11.26 16.82
CA LYS A 155 25.13 12.41 16.42
C LYS A 155 24.85 13.64 17.27
N LEU A 156 23.58 13.96 17.51
CA LEU A 156 23.17 15.09 18.34
C LEU A 156 23.64 14.93 19.79
N ASP A 157 23.56 13.73 20.37
CA ASP A 157 24.08 13.46 21.71
C ASP A 157 25.61 13.64 21.78
N LEU A 158 26.33 13.21 20.73
CA LEU A 158 27.78 13.42 20.63
C LEU A 158 28.13 14.92 20.54
N GLN A 159 27.41 15.68 19.72
CA GLN A 159 27.56 17.13 19.58
C GLN A 159 27.24 17.86 20.90
N TYR A 160 26.18 17.44 21.59
CA TYR A 160 25.82 17.98 22.90
C TYR A 160 26.93 17.74 23.93
N LYS A 161 27.49 16.53 24.00
CA LYS A 161 28.64 16.21 24.86
C LYS A 161 29.87 17.06 24.52
N GLN A 162 30.19 17.23 23.23
CA GLN A 162 31.29 18.07 22.79
C GLN A 162 31.07 19.54 23.15
N SER A 163 29.87 20.07 22.93
CA SER A 163 29.51 21.45 23.26
C SER A 163 29.57 21.70 24.78
N LYS A 164 29.09 20.74 25.58
CA LYS A 164 29.20 20.79 27.05
C LYS A 164 30.66 20.79 27.53
N ASN A 165 31.52 19.96 26.93
CA ASN A 165 32.95 19.94 27.24
C ASN A 165 33.64 21.25 26.81
N ASN A 166 33.25 21.82 25.68
CA ASN A 166 33.74 23.12 25.22
C ASN A 166 33.29 24.27 26.15
N LEU A 167 32.05 24.25 26.62
CA LEU A 167 31.54 25.20 27.61
C LEU A 167 32.33 25.09 28.92
N SER A 168 32.54 23.86 29.40
CA SER A 168 33.29 23.58 30.62
C SER A 168 34.74 24.11 30.52
N SER A 169 35.42 23.84 29.40
CA SER A 169 36.78 24.32 29.17
C SER A 169 36.86 25.84 28.98
N MET A 170 35.85 26.48 28.38
CA MET A 170 35.75 27.94 28.30
C MET A 170 35.54 28.59 29.68
N LEU A 171 34.71 27.98 30.53
CA LEU A 171 34.47 28.41 31.90
C LEU A 171 35.75 28.32 32.74
N GLU A 172 36.47 27.20 32.65
CA GLU A 172 37.78 27.03 33.29
C GLU A 172 38.79 28.07 32.80
N LYS A 173 38.92 28.27 31.49
CA LYS A 173 39.83 29.26 30.89
C LYS A 173 39.54 30.69 31.36
N LYS A 174 38.28 31.01 31.66
CA LYS A 174 37.86 32.33 32.16
C LYS A 174 37.74 32.40 33.69
N SER A 175 38.07 31.33 34.41
CA SER A 175 37.91 31.25 35.88
C SER A 175 36.50 31.58 36.37
N LEU A 176 35.48 31.27 35.56
CA LEU A 176 34.08 31.51 35.88
C LEU A 176 33.42 30.19 36.28
N THR A 177 32.60 30.20 37.33
CA THR A 177 31.75 29.04 37.66
C THR A 177 30.42 29.12 36.93
N GLU A 178 29.85 27.96 36.58
CA GLU A 178 28.55 27.84 35.91
C GLU A 178 27.45 28.61 36.67
N LYS A 179 27.49 28.56 38.01
CA LYS A 179 26.61 29.33 38.91
C LYS A 179 26.77 30.85 38.81
N GLN A 180 27.97 31.36 38.52
CA GLN A 180 28.19 32.80 38.34
C GLN A 180 27.61 33.29 37.02
N VAL A 181 27.77 32.52 35.95
CA VAL A 181 27.13 32.82 34.64
C VAL A 181 25.62 32.77 34.76
N GLU A 182 25.08 31.75 35.43
CA GLU A 182 23.64 31.59 35.64
C GLU A 182 23.06 32.71 36.53
N LYS A 183 23.77 33.12 37.58
CA LYS A 183 23.37 34.28 38.41
C LYS A 183 23.36 35.58 37.61
N THR A 184 24.32 35.75 36.70
CA THR A 184 24.39 36.93 35.84
C THR A 184 23.25 36.93 34.82
N ASN A 185 22.97 35.78 34.19
CA ASN A 185 21.84 35.65 33.26
C ASN A 185 20.48 35.85 33.94
N ARG A 186 20.27 35.30 35.15
CA ARG A 186 19.03 35.54 35.91
C ARG A 186 18.86 37.01 36.30
N ALA A 187 19.95 37.69 36.67
CA ALA A 187 19.91 39.12 36.94
C ALA A 187 19.56 39.92 35.67
N LEU A 188 20.12 39.53 34.52
CA LEU A 188 19.82 40.16 33.22
C LEU A 188 18.40 39.89 32.74
N GLU A 189 17.89 38.67 32.89
CA GLU A 189 16.50 38.33 32.57
C GLU A 189 15.51 39.04 33.48
N PHE A 190 15.81 39.14 34.78
CA PHE A 190 15.00 39.91 35.72
C PHE A 190 14.94 41.39 35.33
N LEU A 191 16.09 41.99 35.00
CA LEU A 191 16.16 43.38 34.50
C LEU A 191 15.35 43.53 33.20
N LYS A 192 15.44 42.57 32.28
CA LYS A 192 14.68 42.59 31.02
C LYS A 192 13.17 42.44 31.23
N THR A 193 12.73 41.63 32.19
CA THR A 193 11.29 41.45 32.51
C THR A 193 10.68 42.69 33.16
N ILE A 194 11.46 43.50 33.86
CA ILE A 194 11.02 44.83 34.34
C ILE A 194 11.26 45.94 33.31
N GLY A 195 11.57 45.58 32.05
CA GLY A 195 11.68 46.50 30.91
C GLY A 195 13.00 47.28 30.84
N LEU A 196 14.03 46.83 31.55
CA LEU A 196 15.34 47.49 31.62
C LEU A 196 16.39 46.68 30.84
N ASP A 197 16.92 47.26 29.77
CA ASP A 197 17.98 46.64 28.97
C ASP A 197 19.38 46.99 29.52
N ILE A 198 20.39 46.17 29.19
CA ILE A 198 21.79 46.34 29.60
C ILE A 198 22.34 47.68 29.10
N SER A 199 21.84 48.14 27.95
CA SER A 199 22.15 49.43 27.36
C SER A 199 21.72 50.62 28.24
N ASP A 200 20.73 50.44 29.12
CA ASP A 200 20.17 51.46 30.01
C ASP A 200 20.77 51.47 31.43
N LEU A 201 21.72 50.58 31.74
CA LEU A 201 22.32 50.47 33.08
C LEU A 201 22.95 51.79 33.57
N ASN A 202 23.56 52.56 32.67
CA ASN A 202 24.10 53.88 33.02
C ASN A 202 22.99 54.87 33.34
N SER A 203 21.87 54.82 32.62
CA SER A 203 20.69 55.66 32.85
C SER A 203 20.03 55.33 34.20
N ILE A 204 19.92 54.04 34.55
CA ILE A 204 19.38 53.58 35.84
C ILE A 204 20.31 53.96 37.00
N SER A 205 21.62 53.78 36.82
CA SER A 205 22.63 54.20 37.79
C SER A 205 22.53 55.70 38.06
N ASN A 206 22.38 56.50 36.99
CA ASN A 206 22.14 57.94 37.09
C ASN A 206 20.79 58.26 37.74
N MET A 207 19.73 57.49 37.46
CA MET A 207 18.41 57.69 38.06
C MET A 207 18.41 57.40 39.57
N LEU A 208 19.08 56.32 39.99
CA LEU A 208 19.25 55.96 41.40
C LEU A 208 20.18 56.94 42.14
N GLN A 209 21.26 57.40 41.49
CA GLN A 209 22.10 58.46 42.03
C GLN A 209 21.32 59.78 42.15
N ASN A 210 20.50 60.13 41.17
CA ASN A 210 19.66 61.34 41.19
C ASN A 210 18.54 61.26 42.24
N ALA A 211 17.94 60.08 42.45
CA ALA A 211 16.97 59.85 43.51
C ALA A 211 17.60 60.05 44.89
N LYS A 212 18.85 59.58 45.07
CA LYS A 212 19.63 59.74 46.29
C LYS A 212 20.10 61.19 46.52
N THR A 213 20.51 61.92 45.48
CA THR A 213 20.99 63.30 45.60
C THR A 213 19.86 64.32 45.75
N LYS A 214 18.66 64.05 45.23
CA LYS A 214 17.48 64.90 45.40
C LYS A 214 16.64 64.59 46.64
N ASN A 215 17.11 63.68 47.50
CA ASN A 215 16.47 63.34 48.78
C ASN A 215 15.00 62.89 48.62
N TYR A 216 14.69 62.16 47.54
CA TYR A 216 13.38 61.53 47.39
C TYR A 216 13.22 60.47 48.48
N ASP A 217 12.17 60.60 49.31
CA ASP A 217 11.88 59.61 50.33
C ASP A 217 11.27 58.36 49.67
N LEU A 218 12.14 57.39 49.39
CA LEU A 218 11.77 56.08 48.85
C LEU A 218 10.68 55.41 49.72
N SER A 219 10.61 55.72 51.01
CA SER A 219 9.60 55.21 51.93
C SER A 219 8.20 55.71 51.59
N GLU A 220 8.07 56.95 51.10
CA GLU A 220 6.79 57.55 50.72
C GLU A 220 6.28 56.96 49.40
N ILE A 221 7.17 56.70 48.44
CA ILE A 221 6.83 56.00 47.19
C ILE A 221 6.40 54.55 47.47
N ILE A 222 7.12 53.87 48.38
CA ILE A 222 6.74 52.52 48.84
C ILE A 222 5.40 52.57 49.62
N HIS A 223 5.11 53.64 50.35
CA HIS A 223 3.83 53.82 51.03
C HIS A 223 2.65 53.93 50.05
N TYR A 224 2.76 54.73 48.98
CA TYR A 224 1.74 54.80 47.93
C TYR A 224 1.54 53.46 47.21
N LEU A 225 2.62 52.74 46.91
CA LEU A 225 2.54 51.39 46.31
C LEU A 225 1.90 50.35 47.25
N ASN A 226 2.05 50.51 48.56
CA ASN A 226 1.39 49.65 49.56
C ASN A 226 -0.09 50.02 49.78
N GLN A 227 -0.48 51.28 49.56
CA GLN A 227 -1.90 51.69 49.57
C GLN A 227 -2.68 50.98 48.46
N ASP A 228 -2.09 50.84 47.27
CA ASP A 228 -2.67 50.10 46.14
C ASP A 228 -2.89 48.61 46.46
N LYS A 229 -1.96 47.96 47.18
CA LYS A 229 -2.16 46.58 47.67
C LYS A 229 -3.33 46.45 48.63
N SER A 230 -3.63 47.47 49.44
CA SER A 230 -4.79 47.42 50.35
C SER A 230 -6.12 47.48 49.59
N LEU A 231 -6.16 48.18 48.46
CA LEU A 231 -7.31 48.20 47.56
C LEU A 231 -7.51 46.83 46.91
N GLU A 232 -6.44 46.15 46.53
CA GLU A 232 -6.48 44.79 45.97
C GLU A 232 -7.02 43.77 46.98
N PHE A 233 -6.61 43.84 48.26
CA PHE A 233 -7.20 43.02 49.33
C PHE A 233 -8.69 43.29 49.54
N THR A 234 -9.09 44.57 49.49
CA THR A 234 -10.50 44.96 49.62
C THR A 234 -11.33 44.42 48.45
N LEU A 235 -10.76 44.41 47.25
CA LEU A 235 -11.40 43.87 46.05
C LEU A 235 -11.61 42.35 46.16
N GLN A 236 -10.60 41.64 46.67
CA GLN A 236 -10.69 40.21 46.92
C GLN A 236 -11.75 39.86 47.98
N GLU A 237 -11.84 40.63 49.07
CA GLU A 237 -12.89 40.44 50.09
C GLU A 237 -14.30 40.65 49.51
N LYS A 238 -14.47 41.67 48.66
CA LYS A 238 -15.75 41.93 47.99
C LYS A 238 -16.12 40.80 47.02
N GLN A 239 -15.14 40.23 46.31
CA GLN A 239 -15.37 39.06 45.44
C GLN A 239 -15.81 37.83 46.25
N SER A 240 -15.15 37.52 47.37
CA SER A 240 -15.57 36.40 48.21
C SER A 240 -16.99 36.57 48.79
N ARG A 241 -17.36 37.80 49.17
CA ARG A 241 -18.75 38.09 49.62
C ARG A 241 -19.76 37.97 48.49
N LEU A 242 -19.39 38.34 47.26
CA LEU A 242 -20.25 38.18 46.10
C LEU A 242 -20.52 36.70 45.82
N GLU A 243 -19.49 35.84 45.85
CA GLU A 243 -19.63 34.39 45.71
C GLU A 243 -20.55 33.79 46.78
N GLU A 244 -20.43 34.22 48.04
CA GLU A 244 -21.30 33.74 49.13
C GLU A 244 -22.78 34.11 48.88
N VAL A 245 -23.04 35.32 48.40
CA VAL A 245 -24.37 35.79 48.03
C VAL A 245 -24.91 35.02 46.82
N GLU A 246 -24.09 34.76 45.81
CA GLU A 246 -24.48 33.93 44.66
C GLU A 246 -24.85 32.51 45.09
N VAL A 247 -24.08 31.88 45.98
CA VAL A 247 -24.39 30.54 46.49
C VAL A 247 -25.71 30.54 47.26
N LYS A 248 -25.95 31.54 48.12
CA LYS A 248 -27.23 31.71 48.83
C LYS A 248 -28.40 31.93 47.85
N THR A 249 -28.17 32.72 46.80
CA THR A 249 -29.17 33.01 45.76
C THR A 249 -29.53 31.76 44.98
N ARG A 250 -28.53 30.95 44.55
CA ARG A 250 -28.74 29.66 43.88
C ARG A 250 -29.52 28.67 44.76
N LYS A 251 -29.25 28.62 46.08
CA LYS A 251 -30.02 27.79 47.02
C LYS A 251 -31.48 28.25 47.13
N SER A 252 -31.73 29.55 47.21
CA SER A 252 -33.09 30.10 47.23
C SER A 252 -33.84 29.86 45.92
N ILE A 253 -33.17 29.96 44.78
CA ILE A 253 -33.75 29.63 43.46
C ILE A 253 -34.17 28.17 43.41
N LYS A 254 -33.29 27.23 43.79
CA LYS A 254 -33.65 25.80 43.84
C LYS A 254 -34.86 25.52 44.74
N LYS A 255 -34.90 26.13 45.92
CA LYS A 255 -36.04 25.99 46.83
C LYS A 255 -37.33 26.57 46.25
N HIS A 256 -37.23 27.67 45.51
CA HIS A 256 -38.37 28.25 44.81
C HIS A 256 -38.85 27.35 43.66
N GLU A 257 -37.94 26.76 42.89
CA GLU A 257 -38.26 25.77 41.85
C GLU A 257 -38.97 24.55 42.43
N GLU A 258 -38.47 23.99 43.53
CA GLU A 258 -39.10 22.86 44.24
C GLU A 258 -40.53 23.21 44.72
N LEU A 259 -40.71 24.39 45.32
CA LEU A 259 -42.02 24.86 45.76
C LEU A 259 -42.96 25.15 44.59
N SER A 260 -42.44 25.70 43.49
CA SER A 260 -43.20 25.93 42.26
C SER A 260 -43.70 24.61 41.69
N LEU A 261 -42.83 23.59 41.64
CA LEU A 261 -43.19 22.25 41.16
C LEU A 261 -44.22 21.58 42.07
N MET A 262 -44.11 21.78 43.39
CA MET A 262 -45.11 21.30 44.34
C MET A 262 -46.46 22.01 44.16
N HIS A 263 -46.46 23.32 43.93
CA HIS A 263 -47.66 24.10 43.67
C HIS A 263 -48.33 23.70 42.35
N GLU A 264 -47.54 23.48 41.30
CA GLU A 264 -48.03 22.98 40.01
C GLU A 264 -48.68 21.61 40.16
N ASN A 265 -48.03 20.67 40.86
CA ASN A 265 -48.58 19.36 41.16
C ASN A 265 -49.89 19.43 41.97
N LEU A 266 -49.96 20.32 42.97
CA LEU A 266 -51.18 20.56 43.74
C LEU A 266 -52.30 21.13 42.86
N THR A 267 -51.97 22.02 41.94
CA THR A 267 -52.93 22.62 41.00
C THR A 267 -53.47 21.57 40.03
N LEU A 268 -52.59 20.72 39.46
CA LEU A 268 -52.99 19.60 38.62
C LEU A 268 -53.89 18.61 39.37
N ARG A 269 -53.57 18.32 40.64
CA ARG A 269 -54.39 17.44 41.48
C ARG A 269 -55.74 18.07 41.80
N HIS A 270 -55.79 19.36 42.09
CA HIS A 270 -57.03 20.10 42.32
C HIS A 270 -57.91 20.12 41.06
N ASP A 271 -57.33 20.37 39.89
CA ASP A 271 -58.06 20.36 38.61
C ASP A 271 -58.56 18.97 38.23
N SER A 272 -57.75 17.93 38.48
CA SER A 272 -58.18 16.54 38.33
C SER A 272 -59.37 16.24 39.24
N MET A 273 -59.30 16.63 40.51
CA MET A 273 -60.38 16.41 41.48
C MET A 273 -61.65 17.19 41.11
N LEU A 274 -61.52 18.43 40.61
CA LEU A 274 -62.65 19.20 40.08
C LEU A 274 -63.28 18.53 38.85
N LYS A 275 -62.48 17.97 37.94
CA LYS A 275 -62.98 17.20 36.80
C LYS A 275 -63.73 15.95 37.26
N SER A 276 -63.18 15.20 38.22
CA SER A 276 -63.86 14.04 38.80
C SER A 276 -65.18 14.42 39.49
N ILE A 277 -65.19 15.50 40.28
CA ILE A 277 -66.43 16.01 40.90
C ILE A 277 -67.45 16.41 39.83
N LYS A 278 -67.03 17.09 38.76
CA LYS A 278 -67.91 17.45 37.63
C LYS A 278 -68.45 16.21 36.92
N SER A 279 -67.63 15.18 36.68
CA SER A 279 -68.07 13.94 36.05
C SER A 279 -69.04 13.16 36.92
N VAL A 280 -68.80 13.05 38.23
CA VAL A 280 -69.73 12.43 39.18
C VAL A 280 -71.04 13.22 39.24
N LYS A 281 -70.97 14.55 39.24
CA LYS A 281 -72.14 15.42 39.22
C LYS A 281 -72.93 15.28 37.92
N TYR A 282 -72.25 15.21 36.76
CA TYR A 282 -72.88 14.95 35.46
C TYR A 282 -73.57 13.58 35.42
N LEU A 283 -72.93 12.53 35.93
CA LEU A 283 -73.54 11.19 36.00
C LEU A 283 -74.77 11.17 36.91
N SER A 284 -74.69 11.86 38.06
CA SER A 284 -75.83 12.04 38.96
C SER A 284 -76.98 12.84 38.33
N GLU A 285 -76.67 13.90 37.58
CA GLU A 285 -77.65 14.73 36.87
C GLU A 285 -78.31 13.97 35.70
N ASN A 286 -77.64 12.97 35.13
CA ASN A 286 -78.18 12.08 34.09
C ASN A 286 -78.82 10.79 34.65
N GLY A 287 -79.18 10.78 35.94
CA GLY A 287 -79.98 9.72 36.53
C GLY A 287 -79.22 8.43 36.86
N VAL A 288 -77.89 8.45 36.86
CA VAL A 288 -77.06 7.35 37.38
C VAL A 288 -76.88 7.58 38.88
N PRO A 289 -77.51 6.77 39.76
CA PRO A 289 -77.33 6.92 41.20
C PRO A 289 -75.87 6.66 41.57
N VAL A 290 -75.34 7.40 42.55
CA VAL A 290 -73.93 7.23 42.97
C VAL A 290 -73.65 5.80 43.43
N GLU A 291 -74.69 5.08 43.90
CA GLU A 291 -74.58 3.68 44.33
C GLU A 291 -74.29 2.70 43.17
N THR A 292 -74.69 3.00 41.93
CA THR A 292 -74.43 2.09 40.78
C THR A 292 -73.03 2.25 40.18
N ILE A 293 -72.36 3.38 40.43
CA ILE A 293 -70.94 3.56 40.06
C ILE A 293 -70.07 2.55 40.81
N HIS A 294 -70.40 2.27 42.08
CA HIS A 294 -69.71 1.25 42.87
C HIS A 294 -69.91 -0.17 42.31
N VAL A 295 -71.08 -0.46 41.72
CA VAL A 295 -71.35 -1.76 41.08
C VAL A 295 -70.52 -1.95 39.82
N TRP A 296 -70.35 -0.92 38.99
CA TRP A 296 -69.46 -1.00 37.82
C TRP A 296 -67.99 -1.13 38.23
N GLN A 297 -67.56 -0.44 39.29
CA GLN A 297 -66.23 -0.62 39.87
C GLN A 297 -66.03 -2.08 40.32
N GLN A 298 -67.01 -2.67 41.02
CA GLN A 298 -66.98 -4.07 41.43
C GLN A 298 -66.93 -5.05 40.24
N ILE A 299 -67.63 -4.74 39.13
CA ILE A 299 -67.55 -5.54 37.90
C ILE A 299 -66.12 -5.48 37.33
N PHE A 300 -65.54 -4.30 37.15
CA PHE A 300 -64.17 -4.15 36.67
C PHE A 300 -63.14 -4.82 37.58
N ASP A 301 -63.29 -4.67 38.90
CA ASP A 301 -62.44 -5.32 39.89
C ASP A 301 -62.59 -6.86 39.85
N SER A 302 -63.80 -7.37 39.61
CA SER A 302 -64.07 -8.83 39.54
C SER A 302 -63.52 -9.51 38.29
N PHE A 303 -63.33 -8.76 37.21
CA PHE A 303 -62.72 -9.25 35.97
C PHE A 303 -61.25 -8.83 35.83
N GLU A 304 -60.66 -8.17 36.84
CA GLU A 304 -59.31 -7.58 36.82
C GLU A 304 -59.01 -6.71 35.57
N LEU A 305 -60.04 -6.14 34.96
CA LEU A 305 -59.94 -5.40 33.70
C LEU A 305 -60.09 -3.91 33.97
N LYS A 306 -59.13 -3.11 33.50
CA LYS A 306 -59.29 -1.66 33.52
C LYS A 306 -60.34 -1.24 32.49
N PRO A 307 -61.11 -0.17 32.76
CA PRO A 307 -62.13 0.31 31.81
C PRO A 307 -61.59 0.56 30.40
N ASP A 308 -60.34 1.04 30.28
CA ASP A 308 -59.69 1.28 28.99
C ASP A 308 -59.33 -0.03 28.26
N GLU A 309 -58.89 -1.06 29.00
CA GLU A 309 -58.56 -2.40 28.46
C GLU A 309 -59.82 -3.11 27.94
N PHE A 310 -60.96 -2.92 28.62
CA PHE A 310 -62.26 -3.45 28.17
C PHE A 310 -62.74 -2.80 26.86
N ILE A 311 -62.55 -1.48 26.70
CA ILE A 311 -62.85 -0.80 25.44
C ILE A 311 -61.87 -1.24 24.34
N GLN A 312 -60.62 -1.53 24.70
CA GLN A 312 -59.58 -1.97 23.78
C GLN A 312 -59.81 -3.41 23.28
N GLU A 313 -60.28 -4.34 24.12
CA GLU A 313 -60.71 -5.67 23.67
C GLU A 313 -61.91 -5.60 22.71
N LEU A 314 -62.85 -4.69 22.95
CA LEU A 314 -63.96 -4.43 22.02
C LEU A 314 -63.47 -3.86 20.68
N GLN A 315 -62.39 -3.07 20.68
CA GLN A 315 -61.74 -2.59 19.46
C GLN A 315 -60.92 -3.69 18.76
N ASP A 316 -60.21 -4.55 19.49
CA ASP A 316 -59.42 -5.66 18.96
C ASP A 316 -60.29 -6.68 18.21
N ILE A 317 -61.51 -6.93 18.70
CA ILE A 317 -62.52 -7.73 18.00
C ILE A 317 -62.95 -7.05 16.67
N GLY A 318 -63.02 -5.72 16.66
CA GLY A 318 -63.28 -4.94 15.45
C GLY A 318 -62.13 -4.98 14.44
N ASP A 319 -60.89 -4.93 14.90
CA ASP A 319 -59.68 -4.91 14.06
C ASP A 319 -59.31 -6.30 13.52
N MET A 320 -59.60 -7.39 14.25
CA MET A 320 -59.49 -8.76 13.74
C MET A 320 -60.35 -8.99 12.48
N LYS A 321 -61.52 -8.35 12.41
CA LYS A 321 -62.40 -8.43 11.23
C LYS A 321 -61.80 -7.71 10.01
N LYS A 322 -61.14 -6.57 10.22
CA LYS A 322 -60.38 -5.86 9.15
C LYS A 322 -59.16 -6.64 8.70
N LEU A 323 -58.45 -7.29 9.62
CA LEU A 323 -57.30 -8.13 9.29
C LEU A 323 -57.69 -9.29 8.37
N ASN A 324 -58.86 -9.91 8.62
CA ASN A 324 -59.37 -11.00 7.79
C ASN A 324 -59.69 -10.56 6.35
N CYS A 325 -60.32 -9.38 6.17
CA CYS A 325 -60.55 -8.82 4.83
C CYS A 325 -59.22 -8.54 4.07
N ASN A 326 -58.21 -8.00 4.74
CA ASN A 326 -56.89 -7.76 4.13
C ASN A 326 -56.17 -9.05 3.72
N LEU A 327 -56.34 -10.13 4.49
CA LEU A 327 -55.76 -11.43 4.16
C LEU A 327 -56.46 -12.09 2.97
N GLU A 328 -57.79 -11.94 2.83
CA GLU A 328 -58.53 -12.39 1.66
C GLU A 328 -58.13 -11.63 0.38
N GLU A 329 -57.94 -10.31 0.46
CA GLU A 329 -57.43 -9.52 -0.66
C GLU A 329 -56.03 -9.98 -1.10
N LYS A 330 -55.11 -10.20 -0.15
CA LYS A 330 -53.77 -10.71 -0.43
C LYS A 330 -53.81 -12.11 -1.06
N ARG A 331 -54.67 -13.00 -0.56
CA ARG A 331 -54.87 -14.34 -1.12
C ARG A 331 -55.39 -14.27 -2.55
N SER A 332 -56.32 -13.36 -2.85
CA SER A 332 -56.84 -13.16 -4.20
C SER A 332 -55.75 -12.69 -5.18
N LYS A 333 -54.83 -11.83 -4.72
CA LYS A 333 -53.72 -11.31 -5.51
C LYS A 333 -52.69 -12.40 -5.80
N LEU A 334 -52.28 -13.16 -4.78
CA LEU A 334 -51.36 -14.28 -4.93
C LEU A 334 -51.91 -15.36 -5.87
N THR A 335 -53.22 -15.63 -5.82
CA THR A 335 -53.87 -16.59 -6.72
C THR A 335 -53.76 -16.14 -8.19
N LYS A 336 -53.95 -14.84 -8.47
CA LYS A 336 -53.76 -14.30 -9.83
C LYS A 336 -52.29 -14.42 -10.28
N ASP A 337 -51.34 -14.16 -9.40
CA ASP A 337 -49.92 -14.26 -9.73
C ASP A 337 -49.49 -15.69 -10.05
N ILE A 338 -50.00 -16.69 -9.31
CA ILE A 338 -49.78 -18.11 -9.59
C ILE A 338 -50.26 -18.45 -11.01
N THR A 339 -51.50 -18.08 -11.35
CA THR A 339 -52.04 -18.38 -12.70
C THR A 339 -51.25 -17.70 -13.83
N ARG A 340 -50.68 -16.51 -13.58
CA ARG A 340 -49.81 -15.82 -14.55
C ARG A 340 -48.48 -16.55 -14.73
N LEU A 341 -47.88 -17.01 -13.64
CA LEU A 341 -46.61 -17.73 -13.64
C LEU A 341 -46.76 -19.11 -14.29
N GLU A 342 -47.87 -19.82 -14.06
CA GLU A 342 -48.16 -21.09 -14.73
C GLU A 342 -48.30 -20.93 -16.25
N LYS A 343 -48.97 -19.87 -16.72
CA LYS A 343 -49.03 -19.54 -18.15
C LYS A 343 -47.65 -19.26 -18.74
N LYS A 344 -46.79 -18.54 -18.01
CA LYS A 344 -45.41 -18.26 -18.45
C LYS A 344 -44.56 -19.52 -18.47
N LYS A 345 -44.71 -20.40 -17.48
CA LYS A 345 -44.06 -21.71 -17.43
C LYS A 345 -44.46 -22.55 -18.65
N SER A 346 -45.76 -22.68 -18.93
CA SER A 346 -46.26 -23.42 -20.09
C SER A 346 -45.77 -22.84 -21.42
N TRP A 347 -45.67 -21.51 -21.54
CA TRP A 347 -45.08 -20.88 -22.73
C TRP A 347 -43.59 -21.22 -22.89
N LEU A 348 -42.82 -21.22 -21.79
CA LEU A 348 -41.40 -21.58 -21.82
C LEU A 348 -41.21 -23.06 -22.14
N GLU A 349 -42.01 -23.95 -21.57
CA GLU A 349 -41.97 -25.39 -21.84
C GLU A 349 -42.30 -25.67 -23.32
N ASN A 350 -43.33 -25.02 -23.88
CA ASN A 350 -43.73 -25.21 -25.27
C ASN A 350 -42.73 -24.64 -26.30
N ASN A 351 -41.95 -23.62 -25.92
CA ASN A 351 -40.96 -23.00 -26.82
C ASN A 351 -39.52 -23.43 -26.55
N ASN A 352 -39.30 -24.30 -25.55
CA ASN A 352 -37.97 -24.75 -25.14
C ASN A 352 -37.21 -25.40 -26.30
N ASP A 353 -37.87 -26.27 -27.06
CA ASP A 353 -37.24 -26.97 -28.19
C ASP A 353 -36.86 -26.00 -29.33
N SER A 354 -37.67 -24.96 -29.55
CA SER A 354 -37.37 -23.89 -30.52
C SER A 354 -36.16 -23.08 -30.07
N LEU A 355 -36.09 -22.70 -28.79
CA LEU A 355 -34.96 -21.96 -28.22
C LEU A 355 -33.68 -22.79 -28.24
N ILE A 356 -33.75 -24.09 -27.93
CA ILE A 356 -32.61 -25.02 -28.03
C ILE A 356 -32.12 -25.10 -29.49
N SER A 357 -33.03 -25.18 -30.45
CA SER A 357 -32.69 -25.17 -31.88
C SER A 357 -32.03 -23.85 -32.32
N GLU A 358 -32.56 -22.70 -31.90
CA GLU A 358 -31.97 -21.39 -32.19
C GLU A 358 -30.57 -21.22 -31.57
N ILE A 359 -30.40 -21.66 -30.31
CA ILE A 359 -29.09 -21.65 -29.65
C ILE A 359 -28.12 -22.57 -30.39
N SER A 360 -28.55 -23.78 -30.77
CA SER A 360 -27.71 -24.73 -31.53
C SER A 360 -27.27 -24.11 -32.86
N ASN A 361 -28.20 -23.54 -33.63
CA ASN A 361 -27.91 -22.87 -34.89
C ASN A 361 -26.98 -21.67 -34.70
N GLY A 362 -27.19 -20.86 -33.66
CA GLY A 362 -26.32 -19.74 -33.30
C GLY A 362 -24.90 -20.18 -32.94
N THR A 363 -24.76 -21.27 -32.17
CA THR A 363 -23.45 -21.83 -31.80
C THR A 363 -22.71 -22.42 -33.01
N GLU A 364 -23.42 -23.09 -33.91
CA GLU A 364 -22.83 -23.66 -35.14
C GLU A 364 -22.41 -22.56 -36.13
N PHE A 365 -23.25 -21.53 -36.28
CA PHE A 365 -22.91 -20.33 -37.06
C PHE A 365 -21.67 -19.62 -36.48
N GLY A 366 -21.62 -19.44 -35.16
CA GLY A 366 -20.48 -18.86 -34.44
C GLY A 366 -19.20 -19.66 -34.66
N LYS A 367 -19.26 -21.00 -34.50
CA LYS A 367 -18.13 -21.92 -34.72
C LYS A 367 -17.60 -21.85 -36.15
N ASN A 368 -18.50 -21.81 -37.14
CA ASN A 368 -18.12 -21.73 -38.55
C ASN A 368 -17.45 -20.39 -38.90
N ASN A 369 -17.94 -19.28 -38.35
CA ASN A 369 -17.34 -17.97 -38.59
C ASN A 369 -16.00 -17.82 -37.88
N LEU A 370 -15.87 -18.28 -36.64
CA LEU A 370 -14.58 -18.29 -35.93
C LEU A 370 -13.55 -19.14 -36.65
N LYS A 371 -13.94 -20.29 -37.21
CA LYS A 371 -13.06 -21.11 -38.04
C LYS A 371 -12.59 -20.36 -39.28
N LYS A 372 -13.49 -19.73 -40.03
CA LYS A 372 -13.12 -18.91 -41.22
C LYS A 372 -12.16 -17.77 -40.87
N ILE A 373 -12.39 -17.09 -39.74
CA ILE A 373 -11.49 -16.04 -39.26
C ILE A 373 -10.12 -16.64 -38.95
N THR A 374 -10.07 -17.76 -38.22
CA THR A 374 -8.83 -18.45 -37.86
C THR A 374 -8.04 -18.85 -39.10
N ASP A 375 -8.69 -19.51 -40.07
CA ASP A 375 -8.08 -19.95 -41.32
C ASP A 375 -7.55 -18.76 -42.14
N HIS A 376 -8.31 -17.64 -42.17
CA HIS A 376 -7.88 -16.42 -42.86
C HIS A 376 -6.69 -15.75 -42.17
N THR A 377 -6.71 -15.65 -40.84
CA THR A 377 -5.62 -15.08 -40.04
C THR A 377 -4.35 -15.93 -40.18
N GLU A 378 -4.46 -17.26 -40.15
CA GLU A 378 -3.33 -18.16 -40.37
C GLU A 378 -2.71 -17.97 -41.76
N SER A 379 -3.56 -17.85 -42.80
CA SER A 379 -3.11 -17.55 -44.16
C SER A 379 -2.37 -16.21 -44.27
N GLN A 380 -2.90 -15.14 -43.67
CA GLN A 380 -2.25 -13.82 -43.67
C GLN A 380 -0.93 -13.82 -42.90
N ILE A 381 -0.86 -14.50 -41.76
CA ILE A 381 0.38 -14.65 -40.98
C ILE A 381 1.43 -15.37 -41.82
N ASN A 382 1.06 -16.49 -42.46
CA ASN A 382 1.97 -17.26 -43.29
C ASN A 382 2.48 -16.45 -44.50
N GLN A 383 1.60 -15.68 -45.16
CA GLN A 383 2.01 -14.77 -46.24
C GLN A 383 2.97 -13.69 -45.75
N THR A 384 2.72 -13.11 -44.57
CA THR A 384 3.58 -12.10 -43.96
C THR A 384 4.96 -12.68 -43.62
N ILE A 385 5.01 -13.91 -43.07
CA ILE A 385 6.26 -14.62 -42.79
C ILE A 385 7.05 -14.86 -44.08
N ILE A 386 6.40 -15.30 -45.16
CA ILE A 386 7.04 -15.51 -46.46
C ILE A 386 7.60 -14.20 -47.00
N HIS A 387 6.84 -13.10 -46.95
CA HIS A 387 7.28 -11.79 -47.40
C HIS A 387 8.47 -11.28 -46.57
N ALA A 388 8.38 -11.35 -45.24
CA ALA A 388 9.46 -10.94 -44.34
C ALA A 388 10.75 -11.74 -44.59
N LYS A 389 10.65 -13.06 -44.78
CA LYS A 389 11.80 -13.91 -45.11
C LYS A 389 12.44 -13.53 -46.44
N LYS A 390 11.63 -13.19 -47.44
CA LYS A 390 12.12 -12.72 -48.75
C LYS A 390 12.84 -11.37 -48.60
N SER A 391 12.20 -10.39 -47.96
CA SER A 391 12.81 -9.07 -47.72
C SER A 391 14.11 -9.15 -46.93
N LEU A 392 14.19 -10.01 -45.92
CA LEU A 392 15.41 -10.23 -45.14
C LEU A 392 16.53 -10.84 -45.99
N ASN A 393 16.21 -11.81 -46.85
CA ASN A 393 17.17 -12.39 -47.77
C ASN A 393 17.67 -11.37 -48.82
N ASP A 394 16.79 -10.53 -49.34
CA ASP A 394 17.15 -9.49 -50.30
C ASP A 394 18.05 -8.43 -49.64
N PHE A 395 17.73 -8.01 -48.40
CA PHE A 395 18.57 -7.12 -47.59
C PHE A 395 19.95 -7.73 -47.31
N MET A 396 20.01 -9.01 -46.92
CA MET A 396 21.28 -9.71 -46.69
C MET A 396 22.14 -9.78 -47.95
N LYS A 397 21.53 -10.03 -49.13
CA LYS A 397 22.24 -9.99 -50.41
C LYS A 397 22.78 -8.60 -50.74
N GLN A 398 21.98 -7.56 -50.51
CA GLN A 398 22.41 -6.18 -50.73
C GLN A 398 23.60 -5.83 -49.84
N ASN A 399 23.51 -6.11 -48.54
CA ASN A 399 24.61 -5.87 -47.60
C ASN A 399 25.88 -6.65 -47.99
N GLN A 400 25.73 -7.90 -48.43
CA GLN A 400 26.88 -8.67 -48.90
C GLN A 400 27.56 -8.02 -50.10
N ASN A 401 26.79 -7.47 -51.04
CA ASN A 401 27.33 -6.75 -52.19
C ASN A 401 28.04 -5.46 -51.76
N GLU A 402 27.49 -4.71 -50.82
CA GLU A 402 28.12 -3.50 -50.26
C GLU A 402 29.42 -3.83 -49.52
N ILE A 403 29.43 -4.88 -48.70
CA ILE A 403 30.65 -5.37 -48.04
C ILE A 403 31.71 -5.74 -49.06
N ASN A 404 31.36 -6.51 -50.10
CA ASN A 404 32.30 -6.91 -51.14
C ASN A 404 32.86 -5.69 -51.89
N PHE A 405 32.01 -4.68 -52.15
CA PHE A 405 32.42 -3.43 -52.79
C PHE A 405 33.40 -2.63 -51.91
N SER A 406 33.10 -2.47 -50.61
CA SER A 406 34.01 -1.81 -49.67
C SER A 406 35.33 -2.56 -49.52
N GLN A 407 35.30 -3.90 -49.44
CA GLN A 407 36.53 -4.72 -49.41
C GLN A 407 37.39 -4.49 -50.63
N LYS A 408 36.78 -4.42 -51.82
CA LYS A 408 37.49 -4.11 -53.06
C LYS A 408 38.10 -2.70 -53.01
N GLN A 409 37.34 -1.68 -52.59
CA GLN A 409 37.87 -0.32 -52.43
C GLN A 409 39.05 -0.25 -51.46
N PHE A 410 38.97 -0.94 -50.32
CA PHE A 410 40.08 -1.01 -49.37
C PHE A 410 41.30 -1.70 -49.98
N THR A 411 41.08 -2.79 -50.71
CA THR A 411 42.17 -3.51 -51.40
C THR A 411 42.86 -2.61 -52.41
N ASP A 412 42.09 -1.93 -53.26
CA ASP A 412 42.61 -1.00 -54.27
C ASP A 412 43.37 0.16 -53.61
N TYR A 413 42.83 0.74 -52.53
CA TYR A 413 43.49 1.78 -51.74
C TYR A 413 44.81 1.33 -51.12
N PHE A 414 44.86 0.13 -50.51
CA PHE A 414 46.09 -0.41 -49.94
C PHE A 414 47.13 -0.71 -51.01
N LEU A 415 46.71 -1.12 -52.21
CA LEU A 415 47.60 -1.36 -53.34
C LEU A 415 48.23 -0.07 -53.84
N GLU A 416 47.43 1.01 -53.96
CA GLU A 416 47.92 2.35 -54.27
C GLU A 416 48.91 2.87 -53.21
N LEU A 417 48.58 2.69 -51.93
CA LEU A 417 49.45 3.07 -50.81
C LEU A 417 50.77 2.31 -50.85
N SER A 418 50.74 0.99 -51.14
CA SER A 418 51.92 0.15 -51.26
C SER A 418 52.83 0.62 -52.39
N LEU A 419 52.27 0.89 -53.58
CA LEU A 419 53.01 1.41 -54.72
C LEU A 419 53.67 2.76 -54.41
N LYS A 420 52.96 3.65 -53.71
CA LYS A 420 53.49 4.95 -53.30
C LYS A 420 54.61 4.82 -52.27
N LEU A 421 54.51 3.85 -51.37
CA LEU A 421 55.55 3.57 -50.38
C LEU A 421 56.81 2.98 -51.04
N GLU A 422 56.64 2.07 -52.02
CA GLU A 422 57.74 1.55 -52.84
C GLU A 422 58.44 2.68 -53.62
N GLU A 423 57.68 3.58 -54.24
CA GLU A 423 58.23 4.74 -54.94
C GLU A 423 59.03 5.65 -54.00
N LEU A 424 58.52 5.93 -52.79
CA LEU A 424 59.23 6.72 -51.79
C LEU A 424 60.51 6.03 -51.30
N LEU A 425 60.49 4.71 -51.12
CA LEU A 425 61.67 3.93 -50.77
C LEU A 425 62.72 3.96 -51.89
N GLU A 426 62.31 3.86 -53.15
CA GLU A 426 63.22 3.96 -54.29
C GLU A 426 63.87 5.35 -54.37
N HIS A 427 63.08 6.42 -54.15
CA HIS A 427 63.61 7.79 -54.06
C HIS A 427 64.59 7.94 -52.88
N SER A 428 64.28 7.35 -51.72
CA SER A 428 65.17 7.34 -50.57
C SER A 428 66.49 6.65 -50.88
N HIS A 429 66.47 5.47 -51.50
CA HIS A 429 67.69 4.76 -51.92
C HIS A 429 68.50 5.53 -52.97
N LYS A 430 67.84 6.21 -53.92
CA LYS A 430 68.53 7.10 -54.88
C LYS A 430 69.19 8.28 -54.19
N ALA A 431 68.53 8.87 -53.20
CA ALA A 431 69.09 9.96 -52.40
C ALA A 431 70.29 9.48 -51.58
N GLU A 432 70.17 8.33 -50.90
CA GLU A 432 71.24 7.67 -50.16
C GLU A 432 72.45 7.34 -51.04
N TYR A 433 72.22 6.78 -52.23
CA TYR A 433 73.27 6.51 -53.22
C TYR A 433 73.97 7.79 -53.72
N SER A 434 73.21 8.88 -53.90
CA SER A 434 73.76 10.19 -54.31
C SER A 434 74.56 10.84 -53.18
N LEU A 435 74.11 10.72 -51.93
CA LEU A 435 74.84 11.13 -50.73
C LEU A 435 76.16 10.35 -50.59
N GLY A 436 76.14 9.02 -50.76
CA GLY A 436 77.35 8.21 -50.74
C GLY A 436 78.34 8.56 -51.87
N LYS A 437 77.85 9.00 -53.04
CA LYS A 437 78.72 9.56 -54.10
C LYS A 437 79.34 10.90 -53.69
N MET A 438 78.57 11.79 -53.06
CA MET A 438 79.08 13.08 -52.58
C MET A 438 80.14 12.88 -51.48
N GLU A 439 79.92 11.99 -50.52
CA GLU A 439 80.93 11.63 -49.51
C GLU A 439 82.20 11.06 -50.15
N SER A 440 82.08 10.24 -51.20
CA SER A 440 83.24 9.70 -51.91
C SER A 440 84.09 10.75 -52.65
N LEU A 441 83.57 11.97 -52.87
CA LEU A 441 84.30 13.08 -53.46
C LEU A 441 84.86 14.05 -52.41
N GLN A 442 84.55 13.85 -51.13
CA GLN A 442 84.96 14.73 -50.04
C GLN A 442 86.48 14.84 -49.93
N SER A 443 87.22 13.74 -50.12
CA SER A 443 88.69 13.75 -50.13
C SER A 443 89.31 14.58 -51.26
N LEU A 444 88.60 14.79 -52.38
CA LEU A 444 89.05 15.69 -53.45
C LEU A 444 88.73 17.16 -53.12
N ASP A 445 87.59 17.42 -52.47
CA ASP A 445 87.25 18.76 -51.98
C ASP A 445 88.20 19.21 -50.87
N ASP A 446 88.54 18.32 -49.93
CA ASP A 446 89.51 18.58 -48.86
C ASP A 446 90.92 18.81 -49.42
N LEU A 447 91.29 18.15 -50.54
CA LEU A 447 92.53 18.43 -51.27
C LEU A 447 92.54 19.85 -51.87
N ILE A 448 91.46 20.26 -52.54
CA ILE A 448 91.37 21.59 -53.16
C ILE A 448 91.35 22.68 -52.08
N ASN A 449 90.65 22.45 -50.97
CA ASN A 449 90.46 23.43 -49.91
C ASN A 449 91.60 23.45 -48.86
N GLY A 450 92.70 22.71 -49.09
CA GLY A 450 93.89 22.73 -48.26
C GLY A 450 93.73 22.05 -46.88
N LYS A 451 92.70 21.22 -46.70
CA LYS A 451 92.42 20.43 -45.48
C LYS A 451 92.84 18.96 -45.64
N PHE A 452 93.74 18.71 -46.58
CA PHE A 452 94.16 17.37 -46.96
C PHE A 452 94.95 16.67 -45.85
N ASP A 453 94.44 15.53 -45.38
CA ASP A 453 95.20 14.59 -44.54
C ASP A 453 95.75 13.47 -45.44
N PRO A 454 97.06 13.43 -45.70
CA PRO A 454 97.68 12.45 -46.61
C PRO A 454 97.31 11.00 -46.27
N VAL A 455 97.24 10.65 -44.98
CA VAL A 455 97.09 9.27 -44.52
C VAL A 455 95.71 8.72 -44.84
N THR A 456 94.65 9.52 -44.67
CA THR A 456 93.28 9.09 -44.93
C THR A 456 92.79 9.41 -46.34
N SER A 457 93.27 10.49 -46.94
CA SER A 457 92.74 11.00 -48.20
C SER A 457 93.46 10.45 -49.44
N ILE A 458 94.76 10.12 -49.38
CA ILE A 458 95.46 9.53 -50.53
C ILE A 458 94.85 8.18 -50.95
N PRO A 459 94.56 7.22 -50.04
CA PRO A 459 93.93 5.96 -50.43
C PRO A 459 92.57 6.15 -51.12
N GLN A 460 91.77 7.11 -50.66
CA GLN A 460 90.47 7.41 -51.26
C GLN A 460 90.62 8.05 -52.65
N ILE A 461 91.58 8.97 -52.82
CA ILE A 461 91.89 9.55 -54.13
C ILE A 461 92.39 8.49 -55.10
N ILE A 462 93.23 7.54 -54.66
CA ILE A 462 93.67 6.41 -55.48
C ILE A 462 92.47 5.59 -55.96
N ILE A 463 91.50 5.30 -55.09
CA ILE A 463 90.28 4.58 -55.46
C ILE A 463 89.47 5.36 -56.51
N ILE A 464 89.38 6.69 -56.41
CA ILE A 464 88.70 7.53 -57.41
C ILE A 464 89.45 7.50 -58.74
N LEU A 465 90.78 7.62 -58.71
CA LEU A 465 91.64 7.54 -59.89
C LEU A 465 91.56 6.18 -60.57
N ASP A 466 91.50 5.09 -59.81
CA ASP A 466 91.32 3.73 -60.34
C ASP A 466 89.96 3.56 -61.01
N LYS A 467 88.89 4.10 -60.41
CA LYS A 467 87.56 4.11 -61.04
C LYS A 467 87.52 4.97 -62.31
N LEU A 468 88.16 6.13 -62.31
CA LEU A 468 88.31 6.99 -63.49
C LEU A 468 89.09 6.27 -64.59
N PHE A 469 90.19 5.61 -64.24
CA PHE A 469 91.01 4.86 -65.18
C PHE A 469 90.20 3.75 -65.87
N VAL A 470 89.40 2.98 -65.11
CA VAL A 470 88.53 1.94 -65.67
C VAL A 470 87.46 2.54 -66.59
N ASN A 471 86.74 3.58 -66.15
CA ASN A 471 85.70 4.19 -66.97
C ASN A 471 86.22 4.84 -68.25
N ILE A 472 87.40 5.47 -68.20
CA ILE A 472 88.02 6.10 -69.37
C ILE A 472 88.52 5.04 -70.36
N LYS A 473 89.03 3.91 -69.85
CA LYS A 473 89.44 2.76 -70.66
C LYS A 473 88.26 2.10 -71.40
N ASP A 474 87.08 2.09 -70.80
CA ASP A 474 85.87 1.53 -71.40
C ASP A 474 85.08 2.55 -72.27
N SER A 475 85.55 3.79 -72.37
CA SER A 475 84.95 4.83 -73.22
C SER A 475 85.73 5.03 -74.52
N ASN A 476 85.04 5.23 -75.65
CA ASN A 476 85.60 5.43 -77.01
C ASN A 476 86.45 6.71 -77.20
N PHE A 477 86.87 7.36 -76.12
CA PHE A 477 87.77 8.52 -76.18
C PHE A 477 89.20 8.04 -76.45
N ASN A 478 89.93 8.76 -77.29
CA ASN A 478 91.32 8.52 -77.64
C ASN A 478 92.22 8.82 -76.42
N SER A 479 92.16 7.93 -75.43
CA SER A 479 92.45 8.17 -74.02
C SER A 479 93.80 7.65 -73.56
N SER A 480 94.67 7.22 -74.49
CA SER A 480 95.99 6.68 -74.15
C SER A 480 96.82 7.66 -73.32
N ILE A 481 96.69 8.96 -73.59
CA ILE A 481 97.38 10.04 -72.86
C ILE A 481 96.78 10.25 -71.46
N ILE A 482 95.46 10.24 -71.33
CA ILE A 482 94.82 10.48 -70.03
C ILE A 482 95.01 9.26 -69.11
N CYS A 483 94.88 8.05 -69.65
CA CYS A 483 95.15 6.82 -68.92
C CYS A 483 96.60 6.75 -68.41
N SER A 484 97.58 7.17 -69.24
CA SER A 484 98.98 7.18 -68.81
C SER A 484 99.24 8.23 -67.71
N GLU A 485 98.62 9.41 -67.81
CA GLU A 485 98.71 10.43 -66.76
C GLU A 485 98.03 10.02 -65.45
N ILE A 486 96.83 9.42 -65.50
CA ILE A 486 96.16 8.89 -64.30
C ILE A 486 97.03 7.82 -63.63
N LYS A 487 97.58 6.90 -64.42
CA LYS A 487 98.46 5.85 -63.90
C LYS A 487 99.72 6.44 -63.26
N ARG A 488 100.32 7.45 -63.89
CA ARG A 488 101.48 8.17 -63.35
C ARG A 488 101.14 8.90 -62.05
N LEU A 489 99.98 9.56 -61.99
CA LEU A 489 99.52 10.27 -60.80
C LEU A 489 99.29 9.31 -59.64
N ARG A 490 98.65 8.16 -59.92
CA ARG A 490 98.43 7.07 -58.96
C ARG A 490 99.73 6.52 -58.41
N GLU A 491 100.71 6.23 -59.27
CA GLU A 491 102.03 5.72 -58.86
C GLU A 491 102.73 6.73 -57.95
N LYS A 492 102.73 8.02 -58.31
CA LYS A 492 103.29 9.08 -57.44
C LYS A 492 102.60 9.19 -56.08
N LEU A 493 101.28 9.03 -56.05
CA LEU A 493 100.52 9.05 -54.79
C LEU A 493 100.82 7.81 -53.93
N LEU A 494 101.03 6.64 -54.55
CA LEU A 494 101.47 5.43 -53.83
C LEU A 494 102.88 5.59 -53.28
N ASP A 495 103.80 6.19 -54.05
CA ASP A 495 105.15 6.48 -53.58
C ASP A 495 105.15 7.41 -52.36
N LEU A 496 104.24 8.40 -52.34
CA LEU A 496 104.04 9.28 -51.18
C LEU A 496 103.58 8.52 -49.93
N ILE A 497 102.71 7.51 -50.06
CA ILE A 497 102.31 6.64 -48.94
C ILE A 497 103.46 5.74 -48.47
N ILE A 498 104.33 5.30 -49.38
CA ILE A 498 105.45 4.39 -49.05
C ILE A 498 106.64 5.15 -48.42
N HIS A 499 106.66 6.48 -48.51
CA HIS A 499 107.73 7.34 -48.03
C HIS A 499 107.33 8.35 -46.93
N GLU A 500 106.11 8.26 -46.41
CA GLU A 500 105.70 8.76 -45.08
C GLU A 500 105.63 7.58 -44.09
#